data_AF-A0A0S8GTE0-F1
#
_entry.id   AF-A0A0S8GTE0-F1
#
_cell.length_a   1.000
_cell.length_b   1.000
_cell.length_c   1.000
_cell.angle_alpha   90.00
_cell.angle_beta   90.00
_cell.angle_gamma   90.00
#
_symmetry.space_group_name_H-M   'P 1'
#
loop_
_entity.id
_entity.type
_entity.pdbx_description
1 polymer ?
#
loop_
_entity_poly.entity_id
_entity_poly.type
_entity_poly.pdbx_seq_one_letter_code
_entity_poly.pdbx_strand_id
1 'polypeptide(L)'
;MLGADHDFGTELTAIATKTVTDVLPRPMIVSAGFRNSDAIHTGLMGFAGERRTTVEGSIVYFLTDNLLVAGEYRHKPDLIDQCSAGGFDLVRAENDWWDICFGYIVNEHITIAAGYANFGNVLNHHEDNVWAFQLKYEF
;
A
#
# COMPACT_ATOMS: atom_id res chain seq x y z
N MET A 1 13.87 12.23 -16.22
CA MET A 1 14.10 10.92 -15.55
C MET A 1 14.06 9.83 -16.62
N LEU A 2 14.65 8.66 -16.39
CA LEU A 2 14.54 7.56 -17.36
C LEU A 2 13.07 7.08 -17.38
N GLY A 3 12.44 7.07 -18.56
CA GLY A 3 11.06 6.58 -18.74
C GLY A 3 9.93 7.56 -18.40
N ALA A 4 10.21 8.73 -17.84
CA ALA A 4 9.19 9.75 -17.58
C ALA A 4 9.00 10.67 -18.80
N ASP A 5 7.75 10.85 -19.22
CA ASP A 5 7.33 11.76 -20.29
C ASP A 5 7.04 13.17 -19.74
N HIS A 6 6.47 13.25 -18.54
CA HIS A 6 6.08 14.51 -17.91
C HIS A 6 6.23 14.51 -16.38
N ASP A 7 6.32 15.71 -15.80
CA ASP A 7 6.60 15.94 -14.37
C ASP A 7 5.34 16.07 -13.50
N PHE A 8 4.15 16.18 -14.10
CA PHE A 8 2.87 16.27 -13.40
C PHE A 8 1.81 15.40 -14.09
N GLY A 9 0.94 14.75 -13.34
CA GLY A 9 -0.12 13.90 -13.90
C GLY A 9 -1.35 13.89 -13.00
N THR A 10 -2.42 13.29 -13.51
CA THR A 10 -3.68 13.13 -12.77
C THR A 10 -3.94 11.66 -12.56
N GLU A 11 -4.30 11.26 -11.34
CA GLU A 11 -4.77 9.92 -11.06
C GLU A 11 -6.24 9.91 -10.67
N LEU A 12 -6.94 8.84 -11.06
CA LEU A 12 -8.33 8.63 -10.74
C LEU A 12 -8.44 7.36 -9.93
N THR A 13 -8.94 7.47 -8.70
CA THR A 13 -9.10 6.36 -7.78
C THR A 13 -10.55 6.26 -7.36
N ALA A 14 -11.11 5.05 -7.45
CA ALA A 14 -12.46 4.75 -7.00
C ALA A 14 -12.40 3.59 -6.01
N ILE A 15 -12.84 3.84 -4.78
CA ILE A 15 -12.84 2.85 -3.69
C ILE A 15 -14.26 2.72 -3.15
N ALA A 16 -14.72 1.48 -3.02
CA ALA A 16 -15.92 1.12 -2.27
C ALA A 16 -15.52 0.49 -0.95
N THR A 17 -16.17 0.92 0.14
CA THR A 17 -15.94 0.37 1.48
C THR A 17 -17.25 -0.11 2.07
N LYS A 18 -17.23 -1.28 2.71
CA LYS A 18 -18.38 -1.84 3.40
C LYS A 18 -17.97 -2.46 4.73
N THR A 19 -18.71 -2.11 5.77
CA THR A 19 -18.69 -2.85 7.04
C THR A 19 -19.59 -4.07 6.92
N VAL A 20 -19.05 -5.22 7.28
CA VAL A 20 -19.70 -6.52 7.29
C VAL A 20 -19.78 -6.98 8.73
N THR A 21 -21.01 -7.01 9.27
CA THR A 21 -21.30 -7.45 10.64
C THR A 21 -21.92 -8.84 10.70
N ASP A 22 -22.48 -9.31 9.59
CA ASP A 22 -23.42 -10.45 9.60
C ASP A 22 -22.80 -11.76 9.14
N VAL A 23 -21.56 -11.73 8.62
CA VAL A 23 -20.86 -12.90 8.04
C VAL A 23 -19.90 -13.55 9.05
N LEU A 24 -19.34 -12.76 9.95
CA LEU A 24 -18.34 -13.18 10.92
C LEU A 24 -18.83 -12.86 12.35
N PRO A 25 -18.33 -13.55 13.38
CA PRO A 25 -18.69 -13.26 14.78
C PRO A 25 -18.35 -11.85 15.23
N ARG A 26 -17.46 -11.17 14.51
CA ARG A 26 -17.00 -9.83 14.78
C ARG A 26 -17.05 -9.00 13.50
N PRO A 27 -17.23 -7.67 13.61
CA PRO A 27 -17.27 -6.81 12.45
C PRO A 27 -15.97 -6.88 11.65
N MET A 28 -16.11 -6.73 10.34
CA MET A 28 -15.01 -6.58 9.40
C MET A 28 -15.30 -5.38 8.50
N ILE A 29 -14.29 -4.57 8.20
CA ILE A 29 -14.39 -3.51 7.19
C ILE A 29 -13.59 -3.98 6.00
N VAL A 30 -14.23 -4.00 4.83
CA VAL A 30 -13.58 -4.36 3.57
C VAL A 30 -13.65 -3.17 2.64
N SER A 31 -12.51 -2.82 2.07
CA SER A 31 -12.37 -1.79 1.05
C SER A 31 -11.73 -2.41 -0.18
N ALA A 32 -12.27 -2.09 -1.35
CA ALA A 32 -11.71 -2.49 -2.62
C ALA A 32 -11.92 -1.39 -3.64
N GLY A 33 -10.98 -1.24 -4.57
CA GLY A 33 -11.00 -0.17 -5.53
C GLY A 33 -10.10 -0.38 -6.73
N PHE A 34 -10.21 0.57 -7.63
CA PHE A 34 -9.40 0.66 -8.82
C PHE A 34 -8.69 2.01 -8.82
N ARG A 35 -7.44 2.02 -9.22
CA ARG A 35 -6.67 3.24 -9.45
C ARG A 35 -6.21 3.26 -10.90
N ASN A 36 -6.52 4.34 -11.62
CA ASN A 36 -6.04 4.57 -12.96
C ASN A 36 -5.00 5.69 -12.92
N SER A 37 -3.75 5.36 -13.23
CA SER A 37 -2.60 6.26 -13.08
C SER A 37 -1.53 5.98 -14.14
N ASP A 38 -0.80 7.03 -14.50
CA ASP A 38 0.45 7.02 -15.29
C ASP A 38 1.68 7.28 -14.41
N ALA A 39 1.50 7.36 -13.08
CA ALA A 39 2.55 7.67 -12.13
C ALA A 39 3.48 6.47 -11.92
N ILE A 40 4.79 6.70 -12.07
CA ILE A 40 5.83 5.71 -11.82
C ILE A 40 6.18 5.78 -10.33
N HIS A 41 6.13 4.65 -9.60
CA HIS A 41 6.36 4.61 -8.15
C HIS A 41 5.51 5.63 -7.39
N THR A 42 4.22 5.71 -7.72
CA THR A 42 3.28 6.68 -7.12
C THR A 42 3.76 8.13 -7.30
N GLY A 43 4.48 8.41 -8.39
CA GLY A 43 4.95 9.74 -8.77
C GLY A 43 6.37 10.07 -8.31
N LEU A 44 7.04 9.19 -7.56
CA LEU A 44 8.43 9.39 -7.13
C LEU A 44 9.40 9.58 -8.32
N MET A 45 9.09 8.95 -9.45
CA MET A 45 9.89 8.92 -10.68
C MET A 45 9.27 9.74 -11.83
N GLY A 46 8.22 10.52 -11.57
CA GLY A 46 7.46 11.20 -12.61
C GLY A 46 6.38 10.32 -13.24
N PHE A 47 5.95 10.66 -14.45
CA PHE A 47 4.79 10.05 -15.11
C PHE A 47 5.14 9.55 -16.51
N ALA A 48 4.68 8.35 -16.87
CA ALA A 48 5.05 7.65 -18.11
C ALA A 48 4.19 8.05 -19.33
N GLY A 49 3.11 8.81 -19.14
CA GLY A 49 2.11 9.12 -20.19
C GLY A 49 1.17 7.95 -20.55
N GLU A 50 1.62 6.70 -20.43
CA GLU A 50 0.77 5.51 -20.52
C GLU A 50 0.03 5.27 -19.21
N ARG A 51 -1.31 5.14 -19.28
CA ARG A 51 -2.16 4.94 -18.11
C ARG A 51 -2.50 3.46 -17.93
N ARG A 52 -2.37 2.97 -16.70
CA ARG A 52 -2.81 1.63 -16.32
C ARG A 52 -3.80 1.67 -15.18
N THR A 53 -4.74 0.73 -15.21
CA THR A 53 -5.70 0.51 -14.13
C THR A 53 -5.21 -0.61 -13.24
N THR A 54 -4.92 -0.29 -11.99
CA THR A 54 -4.53 -1.23 -10.95
C THR A 54 -5.67 -1.45 -9.96
N VAL A 55 -5.52 -2.49 -9.15
CA VAL A 55 -6.48 -2.87 -8.10
C VAL A 55 -5.87 -2.64 -6.73
N GLU A 56 -6.70 -2.19 -5.81
CA GLU A 56 -6.30 -1.89 -4.44
C GLU A 56 -7.35 -2.42 -3.48
N GLY A 57 -6.94 -2.86 -2.30
CA GLY A 57 -7.88 -3.31 -1.29
C GLY A 57 -7.29 -3.40 0.09
N SER A 58 -8.15 -3.27 1.08
CA SER A 58 -7.80 -3.44 2.48
C SER A 58 -8.89 -4.18 3.23
N ILE A 59 -8.50 -4.95 4.23
CA ILE A 59 -9.41 -5.61 5.15
C ILE A 59 -9.00 -5.24 6.56
N VAL A 60 -9.96 -4.81 7.38
CA VAL A 60 -9.80 -4.61 8.83
C VAL A 60 -10.74 -5.57 9.53
N TYR A 61 -10.21 -6.43 10.39
CA TYR A 61 -10.98 -7.39 11.17
C TYR A 61 -10.78 -7.13 12.66
N PHE A 62 -11.90 -7.01 13.38
CA PHE A 62 -11.89 -6.83 14.83
C PHE A 62 -11.83 -8.21 15.49
N LEU A 63 -10.71 -8.52 16.16
CA LEU A 63 -10.54 -9.77 16.90
C LEU A 63 -11.28 -9.70 18.25
N THR A 64 -11.23 -8.54 18.90
CA THR A 64 -11.98 -8.20 20.12
C THR A 64 -12.45 -6.75 20.03
N ASP A 65 -13.13 -6.25 21.07
CA ASP A 65 -13.53 -4.83 21.16
C ASP A 65 -12.33 -3.88 21.25
N ASN A 66 -11.15 -4.43 21.57
CA ASN A 66 -9.91 -3.68 21.80
C ASN A 66 -8.78 -4.10 20.87
N LEU A 67 -8.95 -5.13 20.03
CA LEU A 67 -7.89 -5.68 19.18
C LEU A 67 -8.40 -5.79 17.76
N LEU A 68 -7.63 -5.24 16.81
CA LEU A 68 -7.88 -5.36 15.39
C LEU A 68 -6.61 -5.79 14.65
N VAL A 69 -6.83 -6.46 13.52
CA VAL A 69 -5.82 -6.70 12.51
C VAL A 69 -6.30 -6.08 11.21
N ALA A 70 -5.42 -5.45 10.46
CA ALA A 70 -5.72 -5.03 9.10
C ALA A 70 -4.61 -5.45 8.16
N GLY A 71 -4.95 -5.59 6.89
CA GLY A 71 -3.98 -5.76 5.83
C GLY A 71 -4.40 -4.98 4.60
N GLU A 72 -3.42 -4.43 3.92
CA GLU A 72 -3.59 -3.69 2.67
C GLU A 72 -2.79 -4.36 1.56
N TYR A 73 -3.32 -4.29 0.35
CA TYR A 73 -2.64 -4.65 -0.88
C TYR A 73 -2.91 -3.57 -1.93
N ARG A 74 -1.87 -3.08 -2.60
CA ARG A 74 -2.05 -2.30 -3.83
C ARG A 74 -1.17 -2.84 -4.94
N HIS A 75 -1.82 -3.09 -6.06
CA HIS A 75 -1.16 -3.40 -7.31
C HIS A 75 -0.53 -2.13 -7.89
N LYS A 76 0.72 -2.21 -8.31
CA LYS A 76 1.42 -1.12 -8.98
C LYS A 76 1.49 -1.35 -10.49
N PRO A 77 1.41 -0.29 -11.32
CA PRO A 77 1.12 -0.45 -12.75
C PRO A 77 2.26 -1.05 -13.59
N ASP A 78 3.50 -1.08 -13.07
CA ASP A 78 4.69 -1.57 -13.77
C ASP A 78 4.88 -0.88 -15.13
N LEU A 79 5.21 0.41 -15.04
CA LEU A 79 5.35 1.33 -16.18
C LEU A 79 6.81 1.52 -16.64
N ILE A 80 7.78 0.86 -16.00
CA ILE A 80 9.18 0.88 -16.44
C ILE A 80 9.66 -0.55 -16.70
N ASP A 81 10.13 -0.78 -17.93
CA ASP A 81 10.86 -2.00 -18.27
C ASP A 81 12.21 -2.05 -17.55
N GLN A 82 12.55 -3.21 -16.99
CA GLN A 82 13.83 -3.44 -16.33
C GLN A 82 15.00 -3.06 -17.24
N CYS A 83 15.87 -2.16 -16.77
CA CYS A 83 17.06 -1.74 -17.47
C CYS A 83 18.30 -2.24 -16.72
N SER A 84 19.09 -3.10 -17.37
CA SER A 84 20.34 -3.63 -16.81
C SER A 84 21.51 -3.19 -17.67
N ALA A 85 22.58 -2.70 -17.03
CA ALA A 85 23.83 -2.36 -17.72
C ALA A 85 25.03 -2.89 -16.94
N GLY A 86 26.00 -3.49 -17.64
CA GLY A 86 27.25 -3.96 -17.03
C GLY A 86 27.07 -5.08 -16.00
N GLY A 87 25.97 -5.85 -16.04
CA GLY A 87 25.67 -6.91 -15.08
C GLY A 87 24.94 -6.45 -13.81
N PHE A 88 24.55 -5.19 -13.73
CA PHE A 88 23.74 -4.63 -12.64
C PHE A 88 22.40 -4.14 -13.15
N ASP A 89 21.33 -4.38 -12.39
CA ASP A 89 20.02 -3.78 -12.65
C ASP A 89 20.10 -2.30 -12.26
N LEU A 90 19.90 -1.39 -13.21
CA LEU A 90 19.87 0.05 -12.97
C LEU A 90 18.47 0.50 -12.53
N VAL A 91 17.43 -0.10 -13.13
CA VAL A 91 16.03 0.10 -12.77
C VAL A 91 15.33 -1.25 -12.84
N ARG A 92 14.63 -1.64 -11.76
CA ARG A 92 13.86 -2.89 -11.69
C ARG A 92 12.39 -2.63 -11.98
N ALA A 93 11.71 -3.69 -12.43
CA ALA A 93 10.26 -3.70 -12.58
C ALA A 93 9.58 -3.36 -11.25
N GLU A 94 8.48 -2.62 -11.34
CA GLU A 94 7.73 -2.16 -10.19
C GLU A 94 6.91 -3.31 -9.62
N ASN A 95 7.17 -3.66 -8.35
CA ASN A 95 6.39 -4.69 -7.66
C ASN A 95 5.29 -4.06 -6.80
N ASP A 96 4.25 -4.86 -6.61
CA ASP A 96 3.17 -4.58 -5.67
C ASP A 96 3.68 -4.35 -4.26
N TRP A 97 2.91 -3.59 -3.50
CA TRP A 97 3.15 -3.45 -2.07
C TRP A 97 1.98 -4.01 -1.28
N TRP A 98 2.29 -4.47 -0.07
CA TRP A 98 1.29 -4.94 0.87
C TRP A 98 1.77 -4.67 2.29
N ASP A 99 0.80 -4.55 3.19
CA ASP A 99 1.08 -4.44 4.61
C ASP A 99 0.14 -5.30 5.44
N ILE A 100 0.58 -5.54 6.67
CA ILE A 100 -0.25 -6.07 7.74
C ILE A 100 0.01 -5.25 8.99
N CYS A 101 -1.05 -4.85 9.69
CA CYS A 101 -0.95 -4.11 10.93
C CYS A 101 -1.89 -4.65 12.00
N PHE A 102 -1.52 -4.42 13.24
CA PHE A 102 -2.26 -4.79 14.43
C PHE A 102 -2.45 -3.55 15.28
N GLY A 103 -3.67 -3.32 15.76
CA GLY A 103 -4.01 -2.23 16.67
C GLY A 103 -4.58 -2.81 17.96
N TYR A 104 -4.07 -2.36 19.10
CA TYR A 104 -4.53 -2.77 20.42
C TYR A 104 -4.79 -1.58 21.34
N ILE A 105 -6.02 -1.48 21.84
CA ILE A 105 -6.47 -0.49 22.81
C ILE A 105 -6.26 -1.08 24.20
N VAL A 106 -5.20 -0.64 24.88
CA VAL A 106 -4.85 -1.14 26.23
C VAL A 106 -5.85 -0.60 27.25
N ASN A 107 -6.18 0.69 27.14
CA ASN A 107 -7.19 1.36 27.96
C ASN A 107 -7.66 2.64 27.25
N GLU A 108 -8.56 3.39 27.89
CA GLU A 108 -9.15 4.64 27.37
C GLU A 108 -8.12 5.72 26.99
N HIS A 109 -6.89 5.60 27.52
CA HIS A 109 -5.83 6.59 27.33
C HIS A 109 -4.68 6.05 26.46
N ILE A 110 -4.57 4.74 26.22
CA ILE A 110 -3.41 4.11 25.57
C ILE A 110 -3.85 3.22 24.42
N THR A 111 -3.40 3.57 23.23
CA THR A 111 -3.50 2.73 22.03
C THR A 111 -2.11 2.43 21.48
N ILE A 112 -1.87 1.17 21.15
CA ILE A 112 -0.62 0.70 20.54
C ILE A 112 -0.96 0.14 19.16
N ALA A 113 -0.12 0.41 18.18
CA ALA A 113 -0.18 -0.24 16.88
C ALA A 113 1.21 -0.73 16.45
N ALA A 114 1.23 -1.83 15.71
CA ALA A 114 2.42 -2.37 15.09
C ALA A 114 2.09 -2.80 13.66
N GLY A 115 3.03 -2.67 12.74
CA GLY A 115 2.83 -3.04 11.35
C GLY A 115 4.09 -3.53 10.69
N TYR A 116 3.89 -4.33 9.64
CA TYR A 116 4.91 -4.80 8.73
C TYR A 116 4.45 -4.51 7.32
N ALA A 117 5.24 -3.75 6.57
CA ALA A 117 4.98 -3.43 5.19
C ALA A 117 6.11 -3.98 4.31
N ASN A 118 5.75 -4.52 3.16
CA ASN A 118 6.67 -4.85 2.09
C ASN A 118 6.39 -3.89 0.94
N PHE A 119 7.34 -3.02 0.63
CA PHE A 119 7.20 -2.04 -0.44
C PHE A 119 7.47 -2.61 -1.85
N GLY A 120 7.83 -3.88 -1.95
CA GLY A 120 8.33 -4.50 -3.17
C GLY A 120 9.72 -3.97 -3.54
N ASN A 121 9.99 -3.91 -4.84
CA ASN A 121 11.19 -3.26 -5.36
C ASN A 121 10.96 -1.74 -5.36
N VAL A 122 11.89 -1.01 -4.74
CA VAL A 122 12.00 0.43 -4.89
C VAL A 122 13.37 0.69 -5.52
N LEU A 123 13.36 1.15 -6.76
CA LEU A 123 14.59 1.45 -7.51
C LEU A 123 15.51 0.23 -7.68
N ASN A 124 16.72 0.28 -7.13
CA ASN A 124 17.74 -0.77 -7.22
C ASN A 124 17.87 -1.59 -5.90
N HIS A 125 17.05 -1.31 -4.89
CA HIS A 125 17.10 -2.06 -3.64
C HIS A 125 16.10 -3.21 -3.65
N HIS A 126 16.58 -4.39 -3.28
CA HIS A 126 15.78 -5.57 -3.02
C HIS A 126 15.59 -5.63 -1.50
N GLU A 127 14.34 -5.76 -1.04
CA GLU A 127 13.91 -5.87 0.37
C GLU A 127 13.73 -4.54 1.15
N ASP A 128 12.80 -3.68 0.72
CA ASP A 128 12.29 -2.59 1.56
C ASP A 128 11.15 -3.10 2.46
N ASN A 129 11.49 -4.01 3.38
CA ASN A 129 10.57 -4.43 4.44
C ASN A 129 10.67 -3.44 5.60
N VAL A 130 9.54 -2.90 6.04
CA VAL A 130 9.49 -1.88 7.10
C VAL A 130 8.66 -2.38 8.26
N TRP A 131 9.23 -2.26 9.46
CA TRP A 131 8.50 -2.39 10.71
C TRP A 131 8.08 -1.02 11.21
N ALA A 132 6.82 -0.87 11.55
CA ALA A 132 6.27 0.33 12.15
C ALA A 132 5.71 0.02 13.53
N PHE A 133 5.93 0.92 14.48
CA PHE A 133 5.36 0.86 15.82
C PHE A 133 4.84 2.25 16.19
N GLN A 134 3.65 2.32 16.74
CA GLN A 134 3.01 3.55 17.16
C GLN A 134 2.41 3.38 18.56
N LEU A 135 2.64 4.39 19.41
CA LEU A 135 1.98 4.51 20.70
C LEU A 135 1.25 5.85 20.72
N LYS A 136 -0.03 5.83 21.03
CA LYS A 136 -0.89 7.01 21.19
C LYS A 136 -1.35 7.08 22.63
N TYR A 137 -1.16 8.25 23.24
CA TYR A 137 -1.66 8.58 24.57
C TYR A 137 -2.62 9.78 24.50
N GLU A 138 -3.81 9.67 25.08
CA GLU A 138 -4.81 10.75 25.19
C GLU A 138 -5.07 11.10 26.66
N PHE A 139 -5.33 12.37 26.96
CA PHE A 139 -5.45 12.95 28.31
C PHE A 139 -6.81 13.58 28.56
#